data_AF-A0A7J2JQ36-F1
#
_entry.id   AF-A0A7J2JQ36-F1
#
_cell.length_a   1.000
_cell.length_b   1.000
_cell.length_c   1.000
_cell.angle_alpha   90.00
_cell.angle_beta   90.00
_cell.angle_gamma   90.00
#
_symmetry.space_group_name_H-M   'P 1'
#
loop_
_entity.id
_entity.type
_entity.pdbx_description
1 polymer ?
#
loop_
_entity_poly.entity_id
_entity_poly.type
_entity_poly.pdbx_seq_one_letter_code
_entity_poly.pdbx_strand_id
1 'polypeptide(L)'
;MDRYKEFTAWIAVFPPLTVTLTTYISTKFTFASRELGSILSIVFMFVALFLFLTSDKYVRRIVFSEGLSEDELVRLYKKAVLLVGLLIPIMGLVSALLVGYPDAPLTVLSFMIISLSGLGSAWKRFADKLTGNIVLPGLGGSGETKERKGR
;
A
#
# COMPACT_ATOMS: atom_id res chain seq x y z
N MET A 1 -10.94 17.78 -0.12
CA MET A 1 -10.90 16.39 0.39
C MET A 1 -11.59 15.38 -0.55
N ASP A 2 -12.76 15.69 -1.12
CA ASP A 2 -13.54 14.70 -1.90
C ASP A 2 -12.86 14.23 -3.20
N ARG A 3 -12.06 15.10 -3.84
CA ARG A 3 -11.31 14.77 -5.07
C ARG A 3 -10.33 13.59 -4.92
N TYR A 4 -9.89 13.28 -3.70
CA TYR A 4 -8.97 12.15 -3.44
C TYR A 4 -9.69 10.90 -2.94
N LYS A 5 -10.89 11.04 -2.36
CA LYS A 5 -11.67 9.91 -1.81
C LYS A 5 -12.04 8.90 -2.90
N GLU A 6 -12.47 9.37 -4.07
CA GLU A 6 -12.83 8.49 -5.18
C GLU A 6 -11.63 7.68 -5.69
N PHE A 7 -10.49 8.35 -5.89
CA PHE A 7 -9.25 7.68 -6.32
C PHE A 7 -8.79 6.65 -5.30
N THR A 8 -8.83 6.98 -4.01
CA THR A 8 -8.48 6.05 -2.93
C THR A 8 -9.49 4.90 -2.84
N ALA A 9 -10.78 5.15 -3.05
CA ALA A 9 -11.81 4.11 -3.05
C ALA A 9 -11.58 3.11 -4.18
N TRP A 10 -11.31 3.57 -5.41
CA TRP A 10 -10.99 2.70 -6.53
C TRP A 10 -9.79 1.80 -6.24
N ILE A 11 -8.74 2.34 -5.61
CA ILE A 11 -7.52 1.59 -5.34
C ILE A 11 -7.64 0.70 -4.10
N ALA A 12 -8.58 0.98 -3.20
CA ALA A 12 -8.94 0.07 -2.11
C ALA A 12 -9.80 -1.11 -2.60
N VAL A 13 -10.59 -0.91 -3.65
CA VAL A 13 -11.48 -1.93 -4.23
C VAL A 13 -10.76 -2.80 -5.26
N PHE A 14 -9.76 -2.26 -5.96
CA PHE A 14 -9.03 -2.99 -6.99
C PHE A 14 -8.33 -4.27 -6.49
N PRO A 15 -7.58 -4.29 -5.36
CA PRO A 15 -6.97 -5.51 -4.85
C PRO A 15 -8.00 -6.61 -4.56
N PRO A 16 -9.10 -6.36 -3.81
CA PRO A 16 -10.20 -7.33 -3.67
C PRO A 16 -10.76 -7.89 -4.97
N LEU A 17 -11.01 -7.03 -5.96
CA LEU A 17 -11.53 -7.50 -7.24
C LEU A 17 -10.54 -8.41 -7.96
N THR A 18 -9.26 -8.04 -7.97
CA THR A 18 -8.23 -8.91 -8.56
C THR A 18 -8.14 -10.26 -7.85
N VAL A 19 -8.35 -10.29 -6.53
CA VAL A 19 -8.36 -11.53 -5.76
C VAL A 19 -9.49 -12.45 -6.19
N THR A 20 -10.72 -11.94 -6.16
CA THR A 20 -11.91 -12.73 -6.52
C THR A 20 -11.82 -13.25 -7.96
N LEU A 21 -11.38 -12.40 -8.89
CA LEU A 21 -11.22 -12.77 -10.28
C LEU A 21 -10.17 -13.87 -10.44
N THR A 22 -9.03 -13.75 -9.75
CA THR A 22 -7.95 -14.72 -9.87
C THR A 22 -8.33 -16.07 -9.29
N THR A 23 -8.94 -16.10 -8.10
CA THR A 23 -9.42 -17.33 -7.48
C THR A 23 -10.43 -18.03 -8.38
N TYR A 24 -11.32 -17.30 -9.04
CA TYR A 24 -12.25 -17.89 -10.01
C TYR A 24 -11.52 -18.48 -11.22
N ILE A 25 -10.60 -17.73 -11.83
CA ILE A 25 -9.88 -18.18 -13.05
C ILE A 25 -8.95 -19.36 -12.76
N SER A 26 -8.25 -19.36 -11.62
CA SER A 26 -7.27 -20.41 -11.27
C SER A 26 -7.90 -21.78 -11.01
N THR A 27 -9.21 -21.83 -10.73
CA THR A 27 -9.95 -23.12 -10.70
C THR A 27 -10.13 -23.75 -12.08
N LYS A 28 -10.00 -22.96 -13.16
CA LYS A 28 -10.26 -23.39 -14.53
C LYS A 28 -9.00 -23.47 -15.39
N PHE A 29 -7.95 -22.73 -15.05
CA PHE A 29 -6.73 -22.61 -15.86
C PHE A 29 -5.47 -22.63 -15.00
N THR A 30 -4.50 -23.47 -15.37
CA THR A 30 -3.14 -23.49 -14.82
C THR A 30 -2.15 -23.35 -15.96
N PHE A 31 -1.27 -22.34 -15.90
CA PHE A 31 -0.40 -21.96 -17.02
C PHE A 31 1.00 -22.60 -16.99
N ALA A 32 1.42 -23.17 -15.86
CA ALA A 32 2.77 -23.69 -15.66
C ALA A 32 2.77 -25.06 -14.96
N SER A 33 3.91 -25.76 -14.99
CA SER A 33 4.12 -26.89 -14.09
C SER A 33 4.12 -26.39 -12.64
N ARG A 34 3.59 -27.21 -11.72
CA ARG A 34 3.40 -26.83 -10.32
C ARG A 34 4.71 -26.40 -9.63
N GLU A 35 5.83 -27.05 -9.96
CA GLU A 35 7.16 -26.70 -9.45
C GLU A 35 7.62 -25.33 -9.94
N LEU A 36 7.52 -25.06 -11.24
CA LEU A 36 7.94 -23.80 -11.84
C LEU A 36 7.06 -22.64 -11.38
N GLY A 37 5.75 -22.86 -11.26
CA GLY A 37 4.81 -21.88 -10.70
C GLY A 37 5.11 -21.53 -9.25
N SER A 38 5.48 -22.51 -8.43
CA SER A 38 5.85 -22.29 -7.02
C SER A 38 7.14 -21.47 -6.88
N ILE A 39 8.17 -21.78 -7.67
CA ILE A 39 9.44 -21.03 -7.68
C ILE A 39 9.19 -19.57 -8.09
N LEU A 40 8.45 -19.35 -9.18
CA LEU A 40 8.14 -18.00 -9.65
C LEU A 40 7.28 -17.22 -8.65
N SER A 41 6.36 -17.89 -7.94
CA SER A 41 5.56 -17.27 -6.88
C SER A 41 6.40 -16.74 -5.74
N ILE A 42 7.43 -17.49 -5.31
CA ILE A 42 8.40 -17.03 -4.30
C ILE A 42 9.15 -15.79 -4.80
N VAL A 43 9.63 -15.80 -6.04
CA VAL A 43 10.32 -14.64 -6.64
C VAL A 43 9.39 -13.42 -6.65
N PHE A 44 8.13 -13.59 -7.07
CA PHE A 44 7.16 -12.51 -7.05
C PHE A 44 6.84 -12.02 -5.63
N MET A 45 6.86 -12.88 -4.62
CA MET A 45 6.71 -12.47 -3.23
C MET A 45 7.84 -11.54 -2.79
N PHE A 46 9.09 -11.89 -3.10
CA PHE A 46 10.25 -11.02 -2.80
C PHE A 46 10.15 -9.68 -3.51
N VAL A 47 9.73 -9.68 -4.79
CA VAL A 47 9.52 -8.44 -5.54
C VAL A 47 8.38 -7.61 -4.92
N ALA A 48 7.27 -8.22 -4.52
CA ALA A 48 6.18 -7.52 -3.85
C ALA A 48 6.61 -6.89 -2.52
N LEU A 49 7.40 -7.59 -1.72
CA LEU A 49 8.00 -7.04 -0.50
C LEU A 49 8.95 -5.87 -0.81
N PHE A 50 9.75 -5.97 -1.87
CA PHE A 50 10.61 -4.87 -2.31
C PHE A 50 9.80 -3.64 -2.77
N LEU A 51 8.72 -3.84 -3.51
CA LEU A 51 7.79 -2.78 -3.90
C LEU A 51 7.11 -2.14 -2.69
N PHE A 52 6.71 -2.96 -1.71
CA PHE A 52 6.15 -2.48 -0.45
C PHE A 52 7.15 -1.61 0.33
N LEU A 53 8.40 -2.05 0.48
CA LEU A 53 9.45 -1.27 1.14
C LEU A 53 9.75 0.03 0.38
N THR A 54 9.75 -0.02 -0.95
CA THR A 54 9.94 1.17 -1.80
C THR A 54 8.77 2.14 -1.64
N SER A 55 7.54 1.64 -1.53
CA SER A 55 6.36 2.43 -1.23
C SER A 55 6.47 3.10 0.14
N ASP A 56 6.87 2.36 1.19
CA ASP A 56 7.05 2.92 2.54
C ASP A 56 8.08 4.06 2.56
N LYS A 57 9.12 4.03 1.71
CA LYS A 57 10.05 5.18 1.56
C LYS A 57 9.34 6.46 1.11
N TYR A 58 8.42 6.38 0.14
CA TYR A 58 7.63 7.54 -0.28
C TYR A 58 6.67 7.99 0.82
N VAL A 59 6.04 7.05 1.50
CA VAL A 59 5.11 7.35 2.60
C VAL A 59 5.85 8.01 3.78
N ARG A 60 7.06 7.57 4.12
CA ARG A 60 7.87 8.21 5.16
C ARG A 60 8.24 9.65 4.80
N ARG A 61 8.53 9.95 3.53
CA ARG A 61 8.76 11.33 3.07
C ARG A 61 7.56 12.23 3.33
N ILE A 62 6.33 11.73 3.18
CA ILE A 62 5.11 12.49 3.50
C ILE A 62 5.11 12.94 4.97
N VAL A 63 5.55 12.06 5.88
CA VAL A 63 5.58 12.35 7.32
C VAL A 63 6.71 13.32 7.67
N PHE A 64 7.96 12.98 7.29
CA PHE A 64 9.17 13.64 7.77
C PHE A 64 9.59 14.90 7.02
N SER A 65 9.05 15.16 5.82
CA SER A 65 9.38 16.39 5.10
C SER A 65 8.51 17.54 5.59
N GLU A 66 9.16 18.58 6.11
CA GLU A 66 8.55 19.87 6.43
C GLU A 66 8.43 20.71 5.15
N GLY A 67 7.37 21.53 5.05
CA GLY A 67 7.19 22.46 3.93
C GLY A 67 6.87 21.83 2.57
N LEU A 68 6.45 20.56 2.51
CA LEU A 68 5.96 19.98 1.25
C LEU A 68 4.74 20.75 0.74
N SER A 69 4.78 21.13 -0.53
CA SER A 69 3.61 21.64 -1.22
C SER A 69 2.53 20.55 -1.33
N GLU A 70 1.26 20.94 -1.43
CA GLU A 70 0.14 19.98 -1.61
C GLU A 70 0.36 19.09 -2.85
N ASP A 71 0.87 19.66 -3.94
CA ASP A 71 1.16 18.94 -5.17
C ASP A 71 2.24 17.86 -5.01
N GLU A 72 3.28 18.14 -4.23
CA GLU A 72 4.34 17.15 -3.93
C GLU A 72 3.84 16.04 -3.03
N LEU A 73 3.03 16.39 -2.03
CA LEU A 73 2.38 15.44 -1.13
C LEU A 73 1.49 14.47 -1.91
N VAL A 74 0.67 14.99 -2.81
CA VAL A 74 -0.17 14.17 -3.71
C VAL A 74 0.68 13.32 -4.64
N ARG A 75 1.78 13.85 -5.19
CA ARG A 75 2.68 13.09 -6.06
C ARG A 75 3.32 11.91 -5.32
N LEU A 76 3.77 12.10 -4.09
CA LEU A 76 4.34 11.03 -3.25
C LEU A 76 3.28 9.99 -2.89
N TYR A 77 2.08 10.43 -2.52
CA TYR A 77 0.96 9.53 -2.22
C TYR A 77 0.58 8.69 -3.44
N LYS A 78 0.41 9.30 -4.63
CA LYS A 78 0.13 8.59 -5.88
C LYS A 78 1.19 7.55 -6.20
N LYS A 79 2.48 7.87 -6.03
CA LYS A 79 3.57 6.90 -6.22
C LYS A 79 3.47 5.73 -5.27
N ALA A 80 3.28 5.99 -3.97
CA ALA A 80 3.13 4.94 -2.96
C ALA A 80 1.96 4.01 -3.30
N VAL A 81 0.79 4.60 -3.57
CA VAL A 81 -0.46 3.91 -3.88
C VAL A 81 -0.38 3.11 -5.17
N LEU A 82 0.30 3.61 -6.21
CA LEU A 82 0.49 2.86 -7.46
C LEU A 82 1.31 1.59 -7.21
N LEU A 83 2.38 1.68 -6.42
CA LEU A 83 3.20 0.51 -6.08
C LEU A 83 2.39 -0.53 -5.30
N VAL A 84 1.74 -0.12 -4.20
CA VAL A 84 1.07 -1.09 -3.31
C VAL A 84 -0.32 -1.49 -3.76
N GLY A 85 -1.07 -0.61 -4.42
CA GLY A 85 -2.48 -0.81 -4.76
C GLY A 85 -2.74 -1.26 -6.19
N LEU A 86 -1.73 -1.19 -7.08
CA LEU A 86 -1.85 -1.67 -8.45
C LEU A 86 -0.83 -2.76 -8.76
N LEU A 87 0.46 -2.50 -8.58
CA LEU A 87 1.49 -3.45 -8.99
C LEU A 87 1.48 -4.73 -8.15
N ILE A 88 1.42 -4.63 -6.82
CA ILE A 88 1.38 -5.81 -5.94
C ILE A 88 0.16 -6.71 -6.23
N PRO A 89 -1.08 -6.19 -6.38
CA PRO A 89 -2.23 -7.00 -6.78
C PRO A 89 -2.09 -7.67 -8.14
N ILE A 90 -1.55 -6.95 -9.15
CA ILE A 90 -1.28 -7.55 -10.47
C ILE A 90 -0.29 -8.70 -10.34
N MET A 91 0.78 -8.53 -9.56
CA MET A 91 1.73 -9.60 -9.30
C MET A 91 1.10 -10.78 -8.57
N GLY A 92 0.22 -10.53 -7.60
CA GLY A 92 -0.54 -11.57 -6.92
C GLY A 92 -1.45 -12.35 -7.87
N LEU A 93 -2.09 -11.65 -8.81
CA LEU A 93 -2.90 -12.26 -9.86
C LEU A 93 -2.06 -13.19 -10.73
N VAL A 94 -0.95 -12.69 -11.28
CA VAL A 94 -0.07 -13.50 -12.13
C VAL A 94 0.50 -14.68 -11.34
N SER A 95 0.96 -14.44 -10.12
CA SER A 95 1.53 -15.47 -9.24
C SER A 95 0.55 -16.61 -8.98
N ALA A 96 -0.70 -16.29 -8.67
CA ALA A 96 -1.71 -17.30 -8.40
C ALA A 96 -2.20 -18.05 -9.64
N LEU A 97 -2.19 -17.43 -10.82
CA LEU A 97 -2.42 -18.14 -12.09
C LEU A 97 -1.29 -19.11 -12.44
N LEU A 98 -0.05 -18.80 -12.05
CA LEU A 98 1.09 -19.69 -12.23
C LEU A 98 1.06 -20.88 -11.26
N VAL A 99 0.67 -20.63 -10.01
CA VAL A 99 0.57 -21.66 -8.98
C VAL A 99 -0.63 -22.59 -9.22
N GLY A 100 -1.78 -22.02 -9.61
CA GLY A 100 -3.02 -22.78 -9.86
C GLY A 100 -3.69 -23.31 -8.59
N TYR A 101 -4.85 -23.95 -8.74
CA TYR A 101 -5.57 -24.59 -7.63
C TYR A 101 -4.82 -25.86 -7.14
N PRO A 102 -4.76 -26.15 -5.82
CA PRO A 102 -5.46 -25.51 -4.69
C PRO A 102 -4.73 -24.34 -4.03
N ASP A 103 -3.49 -24.04 -4.43
CA ASP A 103 -2.59 -23.14 -3.69
C ASP A 103 -2.78 -21.65 -4.07
N ALA A 104 -3.46 -21.38 -5.20
CA ALA A 104 -3.76 -20.03 -5.68
C ALA A 104 -4.43 -19.09 -4.67
N PRO A 105 -5.51 -19.48 -3.93
CA PRO A 105 -6.17 -18.58 -2.99
C PRO A 105 -5.23 -18.08 -1.88
N LEU A 106 -4.37 -18.95 -1.36
CA LEU A 106 -3.39 -18.58 -0.33
C LEU A 106 -2.33 -17.63 -0.87
N THR A 107 -1.89 -17.88 -2.11
CA THR A 107 -0.94 -17.00 -2.81
C THR A 107 -1.56 -15.61 -2.96
N VAL A 108 -2.74 -15.51 -3.58
CA VAL A 108 -3.44 -14.24 -3.76
C VAL A 108 -3.65 -13.48 -2.44
N LEU A 109 -4.12 -14.17 -1.39
CA LEU A 109 -4.36 -13.58 -0.07
C LEU A 109 -3.10 -12.94 0.51
N SER A 110 -1.94 -13.57 0.32
CA SER A 110 -0.66 -13.04 0.80
C SER A 110 -0.31 -11.71 0.14
N PHE A 111 -0.45 -11.61 -1.19
CA PHE A 111 -0.21 -10.35 -1.91
C PHE A 111 -1.24 -9.27 -1.53
N MET A 112 -2.48 -9.67 -1.28
CA MET A 112 -3.54 -8.78 -0.83
C MET A 112 -3.25 -8.17 0.54
N ILE A 113 -2.79 -8.98 1.50
CA ILE A 113 -2.40 -8.50 2.83
C ILE A 113 -1.29 -7.45 2.71
N ILE A 114 -0.28 -7.71 1.89
CA ILE A 114 0.81 -6.75 1.65
C ILE A 114 0.28 -5.45 1.02
N SER A 115 -0.56 -5.58 -0.01
CA SER A 115 -1.17 -4.45 -0.73
C SER A 115 -2.01 -3.57 0.19
N LEU A 116 -2.98 -4.15 0.90
CA LEU A 116 -3.90 -3.42 1.78
C LEU A 116 -3.19 -2.80 2.98
N SER A 117 -2.21 -3.49 3.56
CA SER A 117 -1.39 -2.94 4.65
C SER A 117 -0.63 -1.68 4.19
N GLY A 118 -0.08 -1.71 2.98
CA GLY A 118 0.61 -0.57 2.39
C GLY A 118 -0.35 0.59 2.10
N LEU A 119 -1.51 0.29 1.52
CA LEU A 119 -2.53 1.29 1.20
C LEU A 119 -3.09 1.97 2.44
N GLY A 120 -3.41 1.19 3.49
CA GLY A 120 -3.90 1.71 4.75
C GLY A 120 -2.86 2.62 5.42
N SER A 121 -1.59 2.20 5.45
CA SER A 121 -0.48 3.02 5.97
C SER A 121 -0.31 4.33 5.18
N ALA A 122 -0.31 4.24 3.85
CA ALA A 122 -0.17 5.40 2.97
C ALA A 122 -1.33 6.39 3.13
N TRP A 123 -2.57 5.90 3.15
CA TRP A 123 -3.77 6.72 3.32
C TRP A 123 -3.78 7.41 4.68
N LYS A 124 -3.53 6.67 5.77
CA LYS A 124 -3.51 7.23 7.11
C LYS A 124 -2.51 8.38 7.21
N ARG A 125 -1.26 8.17 6.78
CA ARG A 125 -0.22 9.20 6.85
C ARG A 125 -0.48 10.38 5.91
N PHE A 126 -1.07 10.14 4.75
CA PHE A 126 -1.50 11.21 3.85
C PHE A 126 -2.62 12.07 4.46
N ALA A 127 -3.65 11.42 5.01
CA ALA A 127 -4.76 12.09 5.68
C ALA A 127 -4.28 12.87 6.90
N ASP A 128 -3.46 12.26 7.76
CA ASP A 128 -2.91 12.91 8.95
C ASP A 128 -2.07 14.15 8.59
N LYS A 129 -1.29 14.11 7.51
CA LYS A 129 -0.49 15.26 7.06
C LYS A 129 -1.38 16.38 6.52
N LEU A 130 -2.44 16.04 5.78
CA LEU A 130 -3.40 17.02 5.25
C LEU A 130 -4.24 17.68 6.35
N THR A 131 -4.60 16.95 7.39
CA THR A 131 -5.41 17.49 8.50
C THR A 131 -4.57 18.16 9.57
N GLY A 132 -3.24 18.19 9.43
CA GLY A 132 -2.32 18.75 10.43
C GLY A 132 -2.19 17.91 11.70
N ASN A 133 -2.65 16.65 11.69
CA ASN A 133 -2.61 15.74 12.84
C ASN A 133 -1.25 15.02 13.01
N ILE A 134 -0.28 15.24 12.11
CA ILE A 134 1.06 14.67 12.29
C ILE A 134 1.82 15.47 13.34
N VAL A 135 1.83 14.93 14.55
CA VAL A 135 2.82 15.26 15.57
C VAL A 135 4.15 14.67 15.11
N LEU A 136 5.07 15.53 14.65
CA LEU A 136 6.42 15.11 14.28
C LEU A 136 7.10 14.49 15.52
N PRO A 137 7.66 13.27 15.43
CA PRO A 137 8.44 12.70 16.52
C PRO A 137 9.73 13.52 16.65
N GLY A 138 9.71 14.51 17.55
CA GLY A 138 10.79 15.49 17.74
C GLY A 138 10.34 16.83 18.34
N LEU A 139 9.05 17.17 18.27
CA LEU A 139 8.49 18.41 18.85
C LEU A 139 7.74 18.19 20.17
N GLY A 140 8.06 17.11 20.88
CA GLY A 140 7.52 16.77 22.19
C GLY A 140 8.45 17.10 23.36
N GLY A 141 9.28 18.14 23.25
CA GLY A 141 10.29 18.40 24.28
C GLY A 141 11.09 19.69 24.11
N SER A 142 10.44 20.84 24.14
CA SER A 142 11.07 22.09 24.57
C SER A 142 9.99 23.00 25.16
N GLY A 143 9.89 23.00 26.49
CA GLY A 143 8.88 23.78 27.20
C GLY A 143 9.09 25.28 27.05
N GLU A 144 7.99 26.01 26.95
CA GLU A 144 7.92 27.38 27.43
C GLU A 144 6.62 27.61 28.19
N THR A 145 6.80 27.68 29.50
CA THR A 145 5.96 28.33 30.49
C THR A 145 5.47 29.68 29.98
N LYS A 146 4.16 29.91 29.94
CA LYS A 146 3.58 31.25 30.08
C LYS A 146 2.55 31.26 31.19
N GLU A 147 3.05 31.51 32.40
CA GLU A 147 2.34 32.35 33.36
C GLU A 147 1.82 33.60 32.65
N ARG A 148 0.52 33.83 32.71
CA ARG A 148 -0.11 35.16 32.78
C ARG A 148 -1.59 35.01 33.10
N LYS A 149 -1.89 34.90 34.39
CA LYS A 149 -3.14 35.43 34.95
C LYS A 149 -2.79 36.23 36.20
N GLY A 150 -2.89 37.54 36.05
CA GLY A 150 -2.64 38.54 37.07
C GLY A 150 -3.12 39.89 36.54
N ARG A 151 -4.44 40.09 36.61
CA ARG A 151 -5.14 41.36 36.86
C ARG A 151 -6.61 41.05 37.06
#